data_AF-A0A453N5S4-F1
#
_entry.id   AF-A0A453N5S4-F1
#
_cell.length_a   1.000
_cell.length_b   1.000
_cell.length_c   1.000
_cell.angle_alpha   90.00
_cell.angle_beta   90.00
_cell.angle_gamma   90.00
#
_symmetry.space_group_name_H-M   'P 1'
#
loop_
_entity.id
_entity.type
_entity.pdbx_description
1 polymer ?
#
loop_
_entity_poly.entity_id
_entity_poly.type
_entity_poly.pdbx_seq_one_letter_code
_entity_poly.pdbx_strand_id
1 'polypeptide(L)'
;LHQMRPVKRVAFEGTVTGRRFYGCPVQANGVNCGVVEWVDGPWPPVLQRCLSKLWEMFHDQNCGRVLDKEKFEKELAKVKSEHERELAKLKMENDKLCTEYTKLVNDVSKMFDWQDGRVDKRVYQKQVEEEELEKKKKNELEEKAMLEV
;
A
#
# COMPACT_ATOMS: atom_id res chain seq x y z
N LEU A 1 -48.14 -23.83 -12.46
CA LEU A 1 -47.22 -24.99 -12.61
C LEU A 1 -46.50 -24.87 -13.94
N HIS A 2 -45.16 -24.97 -13.98
CA HIS A 2 -44.35 -24.67 -15.17
C HIS A 2 -44.46 -25.67 -16.34
N GLN A 3 -45.30 -26.71 -16.25
CA GLN A 3 -45.52 -27.73 -17.31
C GLN A 3 -44.24 -28.35 -17.91
N MET A 4 -43.16 -28.39 -17.12
CA MET A 4 -41.89 -29.01 -17.50
C MET A 4 -41.78 -30.38 -16.86
N ARG A 5 -40.98 -31.27 -17.48
CA ARG A 5 -40.62 -32.56 -16.87
C ARG A 5 -39.90 -32.33 -15.53
N PRO A 6 -40.35 -32.96 -14.42
CA PRO A 6 -39.66 -32.87 -13.14
C PRO A 6 -38.26 -33.49 -13.19
N VAL A 7 -37.35 -32.96 -12.37
CA VAL A 7 -35.97 -33.43 -12.25
C VAL A 7 -35.78 -34.07 -10.89
N LYS A 8 -35.11 -35.23 -10.86
CA LYS A 8 -34.75 -35.93 -9.62
C LYS A 8 -33.60 -35.19 -8.93
N ARG A 9 -33.77 -34.92 -7.64
CA ARG A 9 -32.81 -34.20 -6.78
C ARG A 9 -32.67 -34.90 -5.44
N VAL A 10 -31.67 -34.48 -4.67
CA VAL A 10 -31.43 -34.92 -3.29
C VAL A 10 -31.53 -33.69 -2.40
N ALA A 11 -32.28 -33.80 -1.31
CA ALA A 11 -32.40 -32.74 -0.33
C ALA A 11 -31.11 -32.63 0.49
N PHE A 12 -30.65 -31.39 0.69
CA PHE A 12 -29.38 -31.14 1.36
C PHE A 12 -29.54 -30.77 2.82
N GLU A 13 -30.65 -30.15 3.22
CA GLU A 13 -30.76 -29.45 4.50
C GLU A 13 -31.74 -30.13 5.47
N GLY A 14 -31.47 -29.99 6.77
CA GLY A 14 -32.36 -30.39 7.86
C GLY A 14 -32.61 -31.90 7.96
N THR A 15 -33.78 -32.27 8.49
CA THR A 15 -34.15 -33.68 8.73
C THR A 15 -34.42 -34.48 7.46
N VAL A 16 -34.43 -33.83 6.30
CA VAL A 16 -34.63 -34.47 5.00
C VAL A 16 -33.33 -34.67 4.23
N THR A 17 -32.19 -34.30 4.82
CA THR A 17 -30.86 -34.49 4.22
C THR A 17 -30.69 -35.90 3.67
N GLY A 18 -30.28 -35.99 2.41
CA GLY A 18 -30.09 -37.24 1.67
C GLY A 18 -31.34 -37.85 1.02
N ARG A 19 -32.55 -37.35 1.31
CA ARG A 19 -33.79 -37.87 0.70
C ARG A 19 -33.94 -37.40 -0.74
N ARG A 20 -34.42 -38.27 -1.61
CA ARG A 20 -34.65 -37.98 -3.03
C ARG A 20 -36.05 -37.45 -3.28
N PHE A 21 -36.17 -36.48 -4.17
CA PHE A 21 -37.43 -35.90 -4.59
C PHE A 21 -37.41 -35.50 -6.06
N TYR A 22 -38.57 -35.45 -6.70
CA TYR A 22 -38.78 -34.77 -7.97
C TYR A 22 -39.16 -33.32 -7.71
N GLY A 23 -38.45 -32.40 -8.35
CA GLY A 23 -38.71 -30.97 -8.25
C GLY A 23 -38.79 -30.32 -9.63
N CYS A 24 -39.37 -29.11 -9.66
CA CYS A 24 -39.36 -28.31 -10.88
C CYS A 24 -37.93 -28.00 -11.33
N PRO A 25 -37.62 -28.07 -12.64
CA PRO A 25 -36.31 -27.66 -13.16
C PRO A 25 -36.05 -26.16 -13.00
N VAL A 26 -37.12 -25.34 -12.98
CA VAL A 26 -37.01 -23.88 -12.89
C VAL A 26 -36.52 -23.46 -11.52
N GLN A 27 -35.39 -22.75 -11.50
CA GLN A 27 -34.84 -22.05 -10.34
C GLN A 27 -34.67 -20.59 -10.73
N ALA A 28 -35.50 -19.70 -10.19
CA ALA A 28 -35.31 -18.27 -10.35
C ALA A 28 -34.49 -17.77 -9.16
N ASN A 29 -33.26 -17.29 -9.40
CA ASN A 29 -32.35 -16.81 -8.35
C ASN A 29 -32.13 -17.82 -7.19
N GLY A 30 -32.09 -19.12 -7.51
CA GLY A 30 -31.95 -20.19 -6.50
C GLY A 30 -33.25 -20.55 -5.76
N VAL A 31 -34.37 -19.86 -6.03
CA VAL A 31 -35.67 -20.16 -5.44
C VAL A 31 -36.41 -21.17 -6.32
N ASN A 32 -36.79 -22.31 -5.72
CA ASN A 32 -37.63 -23.30 -6.38
C ASN A 32 -39.11 -22.87 -6.34
N CYS A 33 -39.92 -23.38 -7.27
CA CYS A 33 -41.34 -23.02 -7.33
C CYS A 33 -42.23 -23.76 -6.30
N GLY A 34 -41.64 -24.34 -5.25
CA GLY A 34 -42.32 -25.06 -4.16
C GLY A 34 -42.89 -26.45 -4.50
N VAL A 35 -42.99 -26.81 -5.78
CA VAL A 35 -43.53 -28.11 -6.21
C VAL A 35 -42.48 -29.20 -6.00
N VAL A 36 -42.77 -30.11 -5.07
CA VAL A 36 -41.91 -31.23 -4.67
C VAL A 36 -42.73 -32.50 -4.48
N GLU A 37 -42.25 -33.61 -5.04
CA GLU A 37 -42.77 -34.96 -4.77
C GLU A 37 -41.65 -35.85 -4.26
N TRP A 38 -41.82 -36.44 -3.07
CA TRP A 38 -40.78 -37.25 -2.44
C TRP A 38 -40.75 -38.66 -3.03
N VAL A 39 -39.55 -39.11 -3.41
CA VAL A 39 -39.30 -40.49 -3.87
C VAL A 39 -39.12 -41.42 -2.68
N ASP A 40 -38.38 -40.95 -1.67
CA ASP A 40 -38.12 -41.73 -0.47
C ASP A 40 -39.15 -41.41 0.61
N GLY A 41 -39.53 -42.42 1.38
CA GLY A 41 -40.32 -42.23 2.60
C GLY A 41 -39.60 -41.33 3.62
N PRO A 42 -40.32 -40.85 4.65
CA PRO A 42 -39.68 -40.10 5.73
C PRO A 42 -38.61 -40.96 6.40
N TRP A 43 -37.52 -40.31 6.84
CA TRP A 43 -36.52 -41.02 7.62
C TRP A 43 -37.11 -41.57 8.91
N PRO A 44 -36.61 -42.72 9.41
CA PRO A 44 -36.98 -43.21 10.73
C PRO A 44 -36.74 -42.13 11.80
N PRO A 45 -37.55 -42.07 12.88
CA PRO A 45 -37.44 -41.02 13.90
C PRO A 45 -36.03 -40.88 14.50
N VAL A 46 -35.29 -41.99 14.62
CA VAL A 46 -33.90 -41.99 15.09
C VAL A 46 -33.01 -41.16 14.16
N LEU A 47 -33.08 -41.42 12.85
CA LEU A 47 -32.27 -40.71 11.86
C LEU A 47 -32.67 -39.24 11.74
N GLN A 48 -33.96 -38.91 11.83
CA GLN A 48 -34.41 -37.51 11.87
C GLN A 48 -33.77 -36.76 13.04
N ARG A 49 -33.75 -37.36 14.25
CA ARG A 49 -33.10 -36.76 15.43
C ARG A 49 -31.59 -36.59 15.23
N CYS A 50 -30.92 -37.59 14.67
CA CYS A 50 -29.48 -37.49 14.37
C CYS A 50 -29.19 -36.35 13.39
N LEU A 51 -29.96 -36.24 12.31
CA LEU A 51 -29.81 -35.17 11.32
C LEU A 51 -30.09 -33.80 11.93
N SER A 52 -31.15 -33.66 12.75
CA SER A 52 -31.40 -32.41 13.47
C SER A 52 -30.20 -32.01 14.32
N LYS A 53 -29.61 -32.95 15.07
CA LYS A 53 -28.48 -32.64 15.94
C LYS A 53 -27.23 -32.26 15.15
N LEU A 54 -26.97 -32.94 14.03
CA LEU A 54 -25.84 -32.61 13.15
C LEU A 54 -25.97 -31.20 12.55
N TRP A 55 -27.18 -30.82 12.13
CA TRP A 55 -27.43 -29.48 11.61
C TRP A 55 -27.32 -28.40 12.68
N GLU A 56 -27.84 -28.65 13.89
CA GLU A 56 -27.65 -27.77 15.05
C GLU A 56 -26.16 -27.53 15.31
N MET A 57 -25.36 -28.60 15.40
CA MET A 57 -23.91 -28.51 15.60
C MET A 57 -23.19 -27.75 14.46
N PHE A 58 -23.62 -27.97 13.20
CA PHE A 58 -23.04 -27.28 12.05
C PHE A 58 -23.34 -25.78 12.09
N HIS A 59 -24.56 -25.39 12.44
CA HIS A 59 -24.94 -23.99 12.59
C HIS A 59 -24.19 -23.35 13.75
N ASP A 60 -24.12 -23.99 14.92
CA ASP A 60 -23.39 -23.49 16.08
C ASP A 60 -21.90 -23.26 15.78
N GLN A 61 -21.24 -24.24 15.14
CA GLN A 61 -19.84 -24.12 14.75
C GLN A 61 -19.63 -23.00 13.72
N ASN A 62 -20.52 -22.85 12.76
CA ASN A 62 -20.40 -21.79 11.76
C ASN A 62 -20.68 -20.41 12.36
N CYS A 63 -21.62 -20.29 13.29
CA CYS A 63 -21.82 -19.07 14.07
C CYS A 63 -20.54 -18.69 14.83
N GLY A 64 -19.91 -19.65 15.51
CA GLY A 64 -18.61 -19.44 16.17
C GLY A 64 -17.53 -18.94 15.21
N ARG A 65 -17.39 -19.57 14.03
CA ARG A 65 -16.43 -19.14 13.00
C ARG A 65 -16.71 -17.74 12.46
N VAL A 66 -17.98 -17.37 12.28
CA VAL A 66 -18.37 -16.03 11.81
C VAL A 66 -18.02 -14.97 12.86
N LEU A 67 -18.31 -15.24 14.14
CA LEU A 67 -17.95 -14.34 15.25
C LEU A 67 -16.44 -14.18 15.39
N ASP A 68 -15.68 -15.28 15.30
CA ASP A 68 -14.22 -15.24 15.33
C ASP A 68 -13.68 -14.44 14.14
N LYS A 69 -14.20 -14.67 12.93
CA LYS A 69 -13.83 -13.91 11.73
C LYS A 69 -14.07 -12.41 11.91
N GLU A 70 -15.24 -12.01 12.39
CA GLU A 70 -15.58 -10.60 12.63
C GLU A 70 -14.61 -9.96 13.65
N LYS A 71 -14.30 -10.68 14.73
CA LYS A 71 -13.33 -10.24 15.74
C LYS A 71 -11.93 -10.08 15.13
N PHE A 72 -11.48 -11.05 14.34
CA PHE A 72 -10.18 -10.97 13.65
C PHE A 72 -10.13 -9.80 12.66
N GLU A 73 -11.17 -9.59 11.86
CA GLU A 73 -11.25 -8.47 10.92
C GLU A 73 -11.20 -7.12 11.64
N LYS A 74 -11.88 -7.00 12.79
CA LYS A 74 -11.84 -5.80 13.62
C LYS A 74 -10.45 -5.51 14.18
N GLU A 75 -9.76 -6.53 14.70
CA GLU A 75 -8.38 -6.36 15.18
C GLU A 75 -7.41 -6.04 14.03
N LEU A 76 -7.57 -6.69 12.88
CA LEU A 76 -6.79 -6.39 11.68
C LEU A 76 -6.98 -4.92 11.24
N ALA A 77 -8.21 -4.40 11.28
CA ALA A 77 -8.50 -3.02 10.94
C ALA A 77 -7.83 -2.03 11.91
N LYS A 78 -7.82 -2.33 13.21
CA LYS A 78 -7.11 -1.52 14.22
C LYS A 78 -5.61 -1.46 13.92
N VAL A 79 -4.97 -2.62 13.73
CA VAL A 79 -3.53 -2.73 13.44
C VAL A 79 -3.18 -1.97 12.16
N LYS A 80 -3.98 -2.09 11.10
CA LYS A 80 -3.77 -1.32 9.87
C LYS A 80 -3.84 0.19 10.10
N SER A 81 -4.84 0.66 10.85
CA SER A 81 -4.98 2.09 11.16
C SER A 81 -3.81 2.63 12.00
N GLU A 82 -3.25 1.79 12.88
CA GLU A 82 -2.07 2.13 13.68
C GLU A 82 -0.82 2.21 12.83
N HIS A 83 -0.61 1.22 11.97
CA HIS A 83 0.50 1.18 11.03
C HIS A 83 0.49 2.39 10.07
N GLU A 84 -0.66 2.74 9.51
CA GLU A 84 -0.80 3.92 8.63
C GLU A 84 -0.44 5.23 9.37
N ARG A 85 -0.82 5.34 10.64
CA ARG A 85 -0.50 6.50 11.48
C ARG A 85 1.00 6.60 11.76
N GLU A 86 1.66 5.48 12.03
CA GLU A 86 3.11 5.43 12.22
C GLU A 86 3.86 5.76 10.92
N LEU A 87 3.42 5.22 9.79
CA LEU A 87 3.98 5.56 8.48
C LEU A 87 3.86 7.07 8.19
N ALA A 88 2.72 7.69 8.51
CA ALA A 88 2.55 9.13 8.33
C ALA A 88 3.53 9.94 9.20
N LYS A 89 3.75 9.54 10.47
CA LYS A 89 4.73 10.18 11.35
C LYS A 89 6.15 10.05 10.81
N LEU A 90 6.56 8.84 10.46
CA LEU A 90 7.90 8.57 9.90
C LEU A 90 8.13 9.34 8.61
N LYS A 91 7.10 9.46 7.76
CA LYS A 91 7.18 10.26 6.54
C LYS A 91 7.41 11.75 6.85
N MET A 92 6.65 12.31 7.80
CA MET A 92 6.83 13.72 8.21
C MET A 92 8.22 13.98 8.80
N GLU A 93 8.73 13.07 9.62
CA GLU A 93 10.09 13.18 10.18
C GLU A 93 11.15 13.10 9.08
N ASN A 94 10.97 12.21 8.10
CA ASN A 94 11.87 12.09 6.97
C ASN A 94 11.86 13.36 6.08
N ASP A 95 10.68 13.92 5.78
CA ASP A 95 10.55 15.17 5.02
C ASP A 95 11.22 16.35 5.73
N LYS A 96 11.09 16.40 7.07
CA LYS A 96 11.77 17.39 7.91
C LYS A 96 13.29 17.23 7.83
N LEU A 97 13.79 16.00 7.99
CA LEU A 97 15.23 15.70 7.88
C LEU A 97 15.77 16.01 6.47
N CYS A 98 15.02 15.71 5.42
CA CYS A 98 15.37 16.07 4.04
C CYS A 98 15.52 17.58 3.88
N THR A 99 14.61 18.36 4.47
CA THR A 99 14.66 19.83 4.45
C THR A 99 15.88 20.37 5.20
N GLU A 100 16.12 19.86 6.42
CA GLU A 100 17.28 20.25 7.24
C GLU A 100 18.60 19.89 6.58
N TYR A 101 18.71 18.69 6.02
CA TYR A 101 19.88 18.23 5.27
C TYR A 101 20.13 19.11 4.04
N THR A 102 19.10 19.39 3.26
CA THR A 102 19.21 20.26 2.07
C THR A 102 19.69 21.66 2.46
N LYS A 103 19.17 22.21 3.56
CA LYS A 103 19.63 23.50 4.08
C LYS A 103 21.11 23.44 4.47
N LEU A 104 21.53 22.43 5.22
CA LEU A 104 22.91 22.27 5.64
C LEU A 104 23.85 22.15 4.44
N VAL A 105 23.50 21.34 3.44
CA VAL A 105 24.27 21.21 2.20
C VAL A 105 24.40 22.55 1.48
N ASN A 106 23.32 23.32 1.38
CA ASN A 106 23.35 24.66 0.77
C ASN A 106 24.23 25.63 1.56
N ASP A 107 24.12 25.64 2.89
CA ASP A 107 24.91 26.51 3.76
C ASP A 107 26.41 26.15 3.68
N VAL A 108 26.75 24.85 3.64
CA VAL A 108 28.12 24.37 3.42
C VAL A 108 28.64 24.76 2.04
N SER A 109 27.86 24.54 0.98
CA SER A 109 28.26 24.89 -0.40
C SER A 109 28.58 26.38 -0.53
N LYS A 110 27.73 27.25 0.03
CA LYS A 110 27.97 28.71 0.05
C LYS A 110 29.25 29.10 0.80
N MET A 111 29.61 28.38 1.87
CA MET A 111 30.86 28.66 2.59
C MET A 111 32.10 28.36 1.74
N PHE A 112 32.06 27.30 0.92
CA PHE A 112 33.14 26.97 0.00
C PHE A 112 33.19 27.94 -1.19
N ASP A 113 32.05 28.21 -1.85
CA ASP A 113 31.97 29.16 -2.98
C ASP A 113 32.46 30.56 -2.59
N TRP A 114 32.17 30.99 -1.37
CA TRP A 114 32.62 32.28 -0.84
C TRP A 114 34.13 32.34 -0.57
N GLN A 115 34.75 31.21 -0.20
CA GLN A 115 36.19 31.13 -0.08
C GLN A 115 36.86 31.16 -1.46
N ASP A 116 36.35 30.39 -2.42
CA ASP A 116 36.89 30.37 -3.78
C ASP A 116 36.79 31.74 -4.45
N GLY A 117 35.64 32.41 -4.37
CA GLY A 117 35.46 33.76 -4.92
C GLY A 117 36.37 34.83 -4.28
N ARG A 118 36.76 34.67 -3.02
CA ARG A 118 37.76 35.54 -2.36
C ARG A 118 39.19 35.25 -2.81
N VAL A 119 39.50 33.98 -3.06
CA VAL A 119 40.81 33.57 -3.55
C VAL A 119 40.99 34.08 -4.97
N ASP A 120 40.02 33.86 -5.86
CA ASP A 120 40.04 34.34 -7.24
C ASP A 120 40.25 35.85 -7.34
N LYS A 121 39.51 36.64 -6.53
CA LYS A 121 39.66 38.10 -6.53
C LYS A 121 41.06 38.56 -6.10
N ARG A 122 41.65 37.90 -5.10
CA ARG A 122 43.03 38.23 -4.64
C ARG A 122 44.09 37.81 -5.64
N VAL A 123 43.90 36.66 -6.31
CA VAL A 123 44.80 36.20 -7.36
C VAL A 123 44.77 37.17 -8.55
N TYR A 124 43.57 37.56 -8.98
CA TYR A 124 43.39 38.52 -10.07
C TYR A 124 44.01 39.89 -9.77
N GLN A 125 43.80 40.43 -8.56
CA GLN A 125 44.42 41.70 -8.15
C GLN A 125 45.95 41.64 -8.16
N LYS A 126 46.55 40.55 -7.65
CA LYS A 126 48.00 40.37 -7.69
C LYS A 126 48.53 40.29 -9.12
N GLN A 127 47.85 39.55 -10.01
CA GLN A 127 48.26 39.43 -11.42
C GLN A 127 48.24 40.79 -12.13
N VAL A 128 47.22 41.61 -11.89
CA VAL A 128 47.12 42.97 -12.46
C VAL A 128 48.23 43.87 -11.93
N GLU A 129 48.49 43.84 -10.61
CA GLU A 129 49.56 44.62 -9.99
C GLU A 129 50.95 44.23 -10.53
N GLU A 130 51.18 42.94 -10.77
CA GLU A 130 52.44 42.41 -11.30
C GLU A 130 52.66 42.80 -12.77
N GLU A 131 51.62 42.73 -13.61
CA GLU A 131 51.66 43.21 -15.00
C GLU A 131 51.94 44.72 -15.10
N GLU A 132 51.32 45.55 -14.25
CA GLU A 132 51.59 46.99 -14.23
C GLU A 132 53.03 47.30 -13.81
N LEU A 133 53.57 46.53 -12.86
CA LEU A 133 54.94 46.67 -12.41
C LEU A 133 55.93 46.29 -13.52
N GLU A 134 55.68 45.23 -14.28
CA GLU A 134 56.50 44.86 -15.44
C GLU A 134 56.46 45.92 -16.53
N LYS A 135 55.26 46.45 -16.87
CA LYS A 135 55.13 47.53 -17.85
C LYS A 135 55.90 48.79 -17.43
N LYS A 136 55.83 49.18 -16.15
CA LYS A 136 56.62 50.30 -15.61
C LYS A 136 58.12 50.06 -15.75
N LYS A 137 58.62 48.89 -15.33
CA LYS A 137 60.04 48.55 -15.45
C LYS A 137 60.51 48.58 -16.90
N LYS A 138 59.67 48.10 -17.82
CA LYS A 138 59.97 48.11 -19.25
C LYS A 138 60.05 49.54 -19.80
N ASN A 139 59.10 50.40 -19.46
CA ASN A 139 59.13 51.80 -19.88
C ASN A 139 60.33 52.56 -19.29
N GLU A 140 60.68 52.33 -18.02
CA GLU A 140 61.87 52.93 -17.40
C GLU A 140 63.18 52.47 -18.07
N LEU A 141 63.25 51.21 -18.50
CA LEU A 141 64.37 50.67 -19.28
C LEU A 141 64.45 51.32 -20.67
N GLU A 142 63.32 51.49 -21.34
CA GLU A 142 63.24 52.15 -22.65
C GLU A 142 63.61 53.65 -22.57
N GLU A 143 63.15 54.37 -21.54
CA GLU A 143 63.56 55.77 -21.30
C GLU A 143 65.06 55.88 -21.00
N LYS A 144 65.61 55.01 -20.16
CA LYS A 144 67.06 54.99 -19.89
C LYS A 144 67.86 54.70 -21.16
N ALA A 145 67.41 53.78 -22.00
CA ALA A 145 68.07 53.45 -23.26
C ALA A 145 68.04 54.62 -24.28
N MET A 146 66.99 55.45 -24.27
CA MET A 146 66.92 56.64 -25.14
C MET A 146 67.79 57.82 -24.67
N LEU A 147 68.14 57.88 -23.39
CA LEU A 147 68.99 58.95 -22.84
C LEU A 147 70.50 58.67 -22.97
N GLU A 148 70.89 57.44 -23.34
CA GLU A 148 72.29 57.02 -23.51
C GLU A 148 72.79 57.07 -24.98
N VAL A 149 72.01 57.65 -25.91
CA VAL A 149 72.37 57.88 -27.34
C VAL A 149 72.61 59.37 -27.59
#